data_AF-A0A1H1KN32-F1
#
_entry.id   AF-A0A1H1KN32-F1
#
_cell.length_a   1.000
_cell.length_b   1.000
_cell.length_c   1.000
_cell.angle_alpha   90.00
_cell.angle_beta   90.00
_cell.angle_gamma   90.00
#
_symmetry.space_group_name_H-M   'P 1'
#
loop_
_entity.id
_entity.type
_entity.pdbx_description
1 polymer ?
#
loop_
_entity_poly.entity_id
_entity_poly.type
_entity_poly.pdbx_seq_one_letter_code
_entity_poly.pdbx_strand_id
1 'polypeptide(L)' 'MDKDTVLKRLRGAGFIVQKESRMGDDDGWRLTLANGAVVHCFDTGRRIVHGPDRLAIRSALGLENSSSTQLQQASGLPP' A
#
# COMPACT_ATOMS: atom_id res chain seq x y z
N MET A 1 -5.04 -12.06 0.85
CA MET A 1 -3.64 -11.95 1.35
C MET A 1 -3.74 -11.47 2.78
N ASP A 2 -3.35 -12.31 3.72
CA ASP A 2 -3.66 -12.14 5.14
C ASP A 2 -2.90 -10.99 5.78
N LYS A 3 -3.48 -10.39 6.83
CA LYS A 3 -2.85 -9.30 7.60
C LYS A 3 -1.43 -9.67 8.06
N ASP A 4 -1.21 -10.94 8.40
CA ASP A 4 0.05 -11.45 8.91
C ASP A 4 1.16 -11.33 7.85
N THR A 5 0.82 -11.60 6.59
CA THR A 5 1.74 -11.42 5.46
C THR A 5 2.09 -9.95 5.26
N VAL A 6 1.11 -9.05 5.43
CA VAL A 6 1.30 -7.60 5.34
C VAL A 6 2.22 -7.11 6.46
N LEU A 7 1.97 -7.51 7.71
CA LEU A 7 2.82 -7.22 8.86
C LEU A 7 4.26 -7.71 8.66
N LYS A 8 4.43 -8.93 8.17
CA LYS A 8 5.75 -9.53 7.94
C LYS A 8 6.53 -8.78 6.86
N ARG A 9 5.87 -8.35 5.78
CA ARG A 9 6.49 -7.51 4.75
C ARG A 9 6.84 -6.11 5.25
N LEU A 10 5.95 -5.49 6.02
CA LEU A 10 6.19 -4.18 6.63
C LEU A 10 7.41 -4.25 7.57
N ARG A 11 7.46 -5.23 8.48
CA ARG A 11 8.62 -5.44 9.37
C ARG A 11 9.89 -5.76 8.59
N GLY A 12 9.81 -6.59 7.55
CA GLY A 12 10.95 -6.93 6.69
C GLY A 12 11.53 -5.73 5.95
N ALA A 13 10.70 -4.74 5.62
CA ALA A 13 11.11 -3.48 5.02
C ALA A 13 11.49 -2.39 6.04
N GLY A 14 11.52 -2.72 7.34
CA GLY A 14 11.90 -1.79 8.40
C GLY A 14 10.76 -0.90 8.94
N PHE A 15 9.51 -1.14 8.52
CA PHE A 15 8.36 -0.41 9.02
C PHE A 15 7.77 -1.07 10.28
N ILE A 16 7.51 -0.26 11.30
CA ILE A 16 6.93 -0.71 12.57
C ILE A 16 5.45 -0.37 12.59
N VAL A 17 4.58 -1.37 12.77
CA VAL A 17 3.15 -1.15 12.99
C VAL A 17 2.93 -0.78 14.45
N GLN A 18 2.35 0.41 14.67
CA GLN A 18 2.05 0.93 16.00
C GLN A 18 0.62 0.60 16.45
N LYS A 19 -0.34 0.62 15.52
CA LYS A 19 -1.75 0.37 15.84
C LYS A 19 -2.43 -0.45 14.75
N GLU A 20 -3.26 -1.39 15.18
CA GLU A 20 -4.07 -2.23 14.31
C GLU A 20 -5.54 -2.01 14.67
N SER A 21 -6.35 -1.65 13.68
CA SER A 21 -7.78 -1.41 13.84
C SER A 21 -8.51 -2.19 12.76
N ARG A 22 -9.42 -3.08 13.15
CA ARG A 22 -10.33 -3.69 12.18
C ARG A 22 -11.34 -2.64 11.71
N MET A 23 -11.51 -2.49 10.40
CA MET A 23 -12.59 -1.67 9.85
C MET A 23 -13.88 -2.49 9.96
N GLY A 24 -14.94 -1.89 10.49
CA GLY A 24 -16.21 -2.57 10.73
C GLY A 24 -16.87 -3.02 9.42
N ASP A 25 -17.66 -4.09 9.49
CA ASP A 25 -18.44 -4.66 8.38
C ASP A 25 -17.60 -5.18 7.21
N ASP A 26 -16.71 -6.14 7.48
CA ASP A 26 -15.92 -6.87 6.47
C ASP A 26 -15.05 -6.01 5.51
N ASP A 27 -14.94 -4.71 5.79
CA ASP A 27 -14.23 -3.76 4.94
C ASP A 27 -12.71 -3.95 5.01
N GLY A 28 -12.21 -4.62 6.06
CA GLY A 28 -10.84 -5.10 6.18
C GLY A 28 -10.09 -4.58 7.42
N TRP A 29 -8.80 -4.27 7.26
CA TRP A 29 -7.88 -3.89 8.34
C TRP A 29 -7.19 -2.56 8.07
N ARG A 30 -7.10 -1.73 9.11
CA ARG A 30 -6.33 -0.48 9.13
C ARG A 30 -5.11 -0.66 10.03
N LEU A 31 -3.93 -0.47 9.47
CA LEU A 31 -2.65 -0.56 10.15
C LEU A 31 -2.02 0.82 10.18
N THR A 32 -1.83 1.40 11.36
CA THR A 32 -1.08 2.64 11.54
C THR A 32 0.36 2.30 11.89
N LEU A 33 1.28 2.87 11.12
CA LEU A 33 2.73 2.72 11.26
C LEU A 33 3.30 3.78 12.20
N ALA A 34 4.47 3.49 12.77
CA ALA A 34 5.16 4.37 13.70
C ALA A 34 5.65 5.68 13.05
N ASN A 35 5.88 5.68 11.73
CA ASN A 35 6.20 6.88 10.96
C ASN A 35 4.96 7.76 10.67
N GLY A 36 3.79 7.39 11.19
CA GLY A 36 2.52 8.09 10.95
C GLY A 36 1.83 7.70 9.64
N ALA A 37 2.39 6.77 8.86
CA ALA A 37 1.71 6.23 7.69
C ALA A 37 0.58 5.27 8.09
N VAL A 38 -0.43 5.13 7.24
CA VAL A 38 -1.61 4.31 7.47
C VAL A 38 -1.83 3.42 6.26
N VAL A 39 -1.90 2.11 6.48
CA VAL A 39 -2.18 1.10 5.46
C VAL A 39 -3.58 0.56 5.69
N HIS A 40 -4.47 0.79 4.72
CA HIS A 40 -5.75 0.13 4.63
C HIS A 40 -5.63 -1.11 3.76
N CYS A 41 -6.00 -2.25 4.32
CA CYS A 41 -6.02 -3.54 3.67
C CYS A 41 -7.47 -4.00 3.61
N PHE A 42 -8.09 -3.86 2.45
CA PHE A 42 -9.48 -4.25 2.25
C PHE A 42 -9.59 -5.75 1.98
N ASP A 43 -10.69 -6.37 2.39
CA ASP A 43 -10.91 -7.81 2.15
C ASP A 43 -11.00 -8.14 0.64
N THR A 44 -11.50 -7.18 -0.15
CA THR A 44 -11.49 -7.18 -1.62
C THR A 44 -10.10 -7.29 -2.27
N GLY A 45 -9.01 -7.28 -1.48
CA GLY A 45 -7.62 -7.33 -1.94
C GLY A 45 -7.06 -5.96 -2.33
N ARG A 46 -7.90 -4.90 -2.30
CA ARG A 46 -7.46 -3.52 -2.48
C ARG A 46 -6.62 -3.09 -1.28
N ARG A 47 -5.53 -2.37 -1.54
CA ARG A 47 -4.63 -1.86 -0.50
C ARG A 47 -4.32 -0.41 -0.76
N ILE A 48 -4.58 0.43 0.22
CA ILE A 48 -4.38 1.87 0.12
C ILE A 48 -3.41 2.30 1.20
N VAL A 49 -2.40 3.07 0.81
CA VAL A 49 -1.38 3.57 1.73
C VAL A 49 -1.48 5.09 1.76
N HIS A 50 -1.69 5.63 2.96
CA HIS A 50 -1.76 7.06 3.24
C HIS A 50 -0.58 7.47 4.12
N GLY A 51 -0.08 8.70 3.94
CA GLY A 51 0.99 9.27 4.77
C GLY A 51 2.39 9.23 4.13
N PRO A 52 3.43 9.47 4.92
CA PRO A 52 4.82 9.49 4.45
C PRO A 52 5.28 8.09 4.03
N ASP A 53 6.30 8.02 3.17
CA ASP A 53 6.88 6.76 2.70
C ASP A 53 5.90 5.84 1.95
N ARG A 54 4.78 6.37 1.44
CA ARG A 54 3.78 5.56 0.71
C ARG A 54 4.40 4.73 -0.42
N LEU A 55 5.45 5.25 -1.07
CA LEU A 55 6.13 4.58 -2.17
C LEU A 55 6.92 3.38 -1.66
N ALA A 56 7.72 3.57 -0.60
CA ALA A 56 8.49 2.51 0.02
C ALA A 56 7.59 1.44 0.65
N ILE A 57 6.48 1.84 1.28
CA ILE A 57 5.48 0.90 1.83
C ILE A 57 4.79 0.13 0.69
N ARG A 58 4.40 0.79 -0.40
CA ARG A 58 3.83 0.10 -1.57
C ARG A 58 4.84 -0.88 -2.18
N SER A 59 6.11 -0.48 -2.28
CA SER A 59 7.19 -1.35 -2.74
C SER A 59 7.37 -2.57 -1.83
N ALA A 60 7.44 -2.36 -0.51
CA ALA A 60 7.49 -3.42 0.48
C ALA A 60 6.30 -4.39 0.39
N LEU A 61 5.11 -3.88 0.10
CA LEU A 61 3.90 -4.68 -0.09
C LEU A 61 3.83 -5.36 -1.46
N GLY A 62 4.76 -5.08 -2.37
CA GLY A 62 4.74 -5.58 -3.74
C GLY A 62 3.58 -4.99 -4.57
N LEU A 63 3.13 -3.79 -4.23
CA LEU A 63 2.10 -3.01 -4.92
C LEU A 63 2.68 -2.19 -6.09
N GLU A 64 3.89 -2.52 -6.55
CA GLU A 64 4.64 -1.79 -7.58
C GLU A 64 4.08 -1.93 -9.00
N ASN A 65 2.93 -2.58 -9.21
CA ASN A 65 2.40 -2.67 -10.57
C ASN A 65 0.86 -2.71 -10.62
N SER A 66 0.24 -1.57 -10.35
CA SER A 66 -1.10 -1.23 -10.88
C SER A 66 -1.24 0.28 -11.09
N SER A 67 -0.15 0.90 -11.51
CA SER A 67 -0.19 2.17 -12.23
C SER A 67 0.70 2.02 -13.45
N SER A 68 0.41 0.98 -14.24
CA SER A 68 0.75 0.98 -15.65
C SER A 68 -0.05 2.09 -16.32
N THR A 69 0.69 3.02 -16.92
CA THR A 69 0.27 3.86 -18.05
C THR A 69 -0.50 5.15 -17.71
N GLN A 70 0.23 6.21 -17.30
CA GLN A 70 -0.13 7.58 -17.74
C GLN A 70 1.09 8.49 -17.89
N LEU A 71 2.17 8.01 -18.51
CA LEU A 71 3.28 8.84 -18.95
C LEU A 71 3.86 8.21 -20.22
N GLN A 72 3.23 8.47 -21.38
CA GLN A 72 3.80 8.46 -22.74
C GLN A 72 2.67 8.48 -23.80
N GLN A 73 1.94 9.59 -23.90
CA GLN A 73 1.31 10.02 -25.16
C GLN A 73 1.61 11.50 -25.34
N ALA A 74 2.83 11.78 -25.81
CA ALA A 74 3.15 12.97 -26.58
C ALA A 74 4.52 12.74 -27.24
N SER A 75 4.66 11.63 -27.97
CA SER A 75 5.79 11.44 -28.88
C SER A 75 5.33 10.57 -30.04
N GLY A 76 4.94 11.26 -31.11
CA GLY A 76 4.76 10.70 -32.45
C GLY A 76 3.57 11.33 -33.17
N LEU A 77 3.73 11.95 -34.35
CA LEU A 77 4.87 12.08 -35.25
C LEU A 77 4.51 13.16 -36.32
N PRO A 78 5.47 13.70 -37.09
CA PRO A 78 5.24 14.60 -38.23
C PRO A 78 4.51 13.86 -39.37
N PRO A 79 3.86 14.57 -40.31
CA PRO A 79 4.52 15.21 -41.46
C PRO A 79 4.22 16.72 -41.64
#